data_AF-A0A379ESF1-F1
#
_entry.id   AF-A0A379ESF1-F1
#
_cell.length_a   1.000
_cell.length_b   1.000
_cell.length_c   1.000
_cell.angle_alpha   90.00
_cell.angle_beta   90.00
_cell.angle_gamma   90.00
#
_symmetry.space_group_name_H-M   'P 1'
#
loop_
_entity.id
_entity.type
_entity.pdbx_description
1 polymer ?
#
loop_
_entity_poly.entity_id
_entity_poly.type
_entity_poly.pdbx_seq_one_letter_code
_entity_poly.pdbx_strand_id
1 'polypeptide(L)'
;MQQKLSALHKVLQITEPNNKKVGVIFGKFLFPVHTGHINMIYEAFSKVDEIHIIVCSDTERDLKLFYDSKMKRMPTVQDRLRWMQQIFKYQKNQIFIHHLIEDGIPSYPNGWQAWAEQVKLLFKEKKLYAKYCF
;
A
#
# COMPACT_ATOMS: atom_id res chain seq x y z
N MET A 1 13.52 17.09 30.33
CA MET A 1 12.15 16.67 30.71
C MET A 1 11.77 15.27 30.22
N GLN A 2 12.23 14.80 29.05
CA GLN A 2 11.89 13.48 28.50
C GLN A 2 12.47 12.26 29.26
N GLN A 3 13.62 12.40 29.95
CA GLN A 3 14.24 11.29 30.69
C GLN A 3 13.49 10.86 31.96
N LYS A 4 12.69 11.76 32.56
CA LYS A 4 11.89 11.42 33.76
C LYS A 4 10.63 10.64 33.41
N LEU A 5 10.02 10.93 32.26
CA LEU A 5 8.85 10.21 31.74
C LEU A 5 9.20 8.77 31.36
N SER A 6 10.35 8.54 30.69
CA SER A 6 10.80 7.19 30.35
C SER A 6 11.16 6.34 31.57
N ALA A 7 11.67 6.95 32.64
CA ALA A 7 11.92 6.26 33.92
C ALA A 7 10.61 5.86 34.63
N LEU A 8 9.60 6.72 34.61
CA LEU A 8 8.27 6.42 35.14
C LEU A 8 7.57 5.31 34.35
N HIS A 9 7.66 5.31 33.02
CA HIS A 9 7.08 4.26 32.16
C HIS A 9 7.71 2.89 32.43
N LYS A 10 9.01 2.85 32.78
CA LYS A 10 9.73 1.62 33.14
C LYS A 10 9.32 1.07 34.52
N VAL A 11 9.03 1.94 35.50
CA VAL A 11 8.61 1.55 36.84
C VAL A 11 7.15 1.08 36.87
N LEU A 12 6.28 1.68 36.05
CA LEU A 12 4.84 1.39 36.04
C LEU A 12 4.44 0.16 35.21
N GLN A 13 5.39 -0.55 34.57
CA GLN A 13 5.11 -1.65 33.63
C GLN A 13 4.07 -1.27 32.56
N ILE A 14 3.94 0.01 32.24
CA ILE A 14 3.11 0.45 31.13
C ILE A 14 3.95 0.20 29.88
N THR A 15 3.85 -1.02 29.35
CA THR A 15 4.07 -1.22 27.93
C THR A 15 3.07 -0.29 27.25
N GLU A 16 3.52 0.87 26.78
CA GLU A 16 2.79 1.53 25.71
C GLU A 16 2.63 0.43 24.67
N PRO A 17 1.39 0.01 24.38
CA PRO A 17 1.22 -0.96 23.34
C PRO A 17 1.70 -0.18 22.12
N ASN A 18 2.88 -0.51 21.61
CA ASN A 18 3.43 -0.01 20.36
C ASN A 18 2.59 -0.62 19.25
N ASN A 19 1.28 -0.36 19.34
CA ASN A 19 0.21 -0.92 18.57
C ASN A 19 0.05 0.00 17.38
N LYS A 20 1.18 0.21 16.67
CA LYS A 20 1.21 0.93 15.42
C LYS A 20 0.10 0.34 14.57
N LYS A 21 -0.91 1.14 14.31
CA LYS A 21 -1.99 0.73 13.43
C LYS A 21 -1.39 0.81 12.04
N VAL A 22 -1.15 -0.36 11.46
CA VAL A 22 -0.65 -0.48 10.10
C VAL A 22 -1.84 -0.78 9.19
N GLY A 23 -2.12 0.16 8.30
CA GLY A 23 -3.11 0.04 7.24
C GLY A 23 -2.47 -0.42 5.93
N VAL A 24 -3.23 -1.17 5.14
CA VAL A 24 -2.86 -1.53 3.78
C VAL A 24 -3.96 -1.10 2.82
N ILE A 25 -3.56 -0.57 1.68
CA ILE A 25 -4.45 -0.20 0.57
C ILE A 25 -3.96 -0.94 -0.66
N PHE A 26 -4.85 -1.67 -1.31
CA PHE A 26 -4.56 -2.32 -2.59
C PHE A 26 -5.18 -1.52 -3.73
N GLY A 27 -4.43 -1.31 -4.80
CA GLY A 27 -4.96 -0.61 -5.96
C GLY A 27 -4.19 -0.92 -7.24
N LYS A 28 -4.91 -1.02 -8.35
CA LYS A 28 -4.29 -1.26 -9.67
C LYS A 28 -3.70 0.00 -10.30
N PHE A 29 -4.24 1.16 -9.92
CA PHE A 29 -3.83 2.52 -10.35
C PHE A 29 -3.51 2.62 -11.86
N LEU A 30 -4.27 1.89 -12.69
CA LEU A 30 -4.06 1.72 -14.14
C LEU A 30 -4.47 2.94 -14.97
N PHE A 31 -5.57 3.55 -14.57
CA PHE A 31 -6.01 4.84 -15.04
C PHE A 31 -5.57 5.84 -13.96
N PRO A 32 -5.07 7.03 -14.35
CA PRO A 32 -4.23 7.87 -13.51
C PRO A 32 -4.77 8.00 -12.09
N VAL A 33 -3.88 8.13 -11.11
CA VAL A 33 -4.27 8.30 -9.71
C VAL A 33 -5.13 9.57 -9.61
N HIS A 34 -6.45 9.38 -9.53
CA HIS A 34 -7.40 10.48 -9.43
C HIS A 34 -7.47 10.99 -7.98
N THR A 35 -7.95 12.21 -7.79
CA THR A 35 -8.10 12.86 -6.47
C THR A 35 -8.90 12.00 -5.49
N GLY A 36 -9.82 11.15 -5.98
CA GLY A 36 -10.56 10.19 -5.15
C GLY A 36 -9.66 9.19 -4.41
N HIS A 37 -8.66 8.60 -5.09
CA HIS A 37 -7.72 7.68 -4.44
C HIS A 37 -6.89 8.40 -3.37
N ILE A 38 -6.48 9.64 -3.66
CA ILE A 38 -5.70 10.46 -2.74
C ILE A 38 -6.52 10.76 -1.48
N ASN A 39 -7.78 11.15 -1.63
CA ASN A 39 -8.68 11.39 -0.49
C ASN A 39 -8.91 10.13 0.34
N MET A 40 -9.13 8.98 -0.29
CA MET A 40 -9.29 7.70 0.41
C MET A 40 -8.03 7.34 1.20
N ILE A 41 -6.85 7.54 0.62
CA ILE A 41 -5.57 7.31 1.29
C ILE A 41 -5.41 8.27 2.47
N TYR A 42 -5.76 9.54 2.34
CA TYR A 42 -5.72 10.50 3.45
C TYR A 42 -6.73 10.19 4.54
N GLU A 43 -7.92 9.70 4.19
CA GLU A 43 -8.92 9.28 5.18
C GLU A 43 -8.44 8.05 5.95
N ALA A 44 -7.89 7.06 5.25
CA ALA A 44 -7.25 5.91 5.88
C ALA A 44 -6.08 6.36 6.77
N PHE A 45 -5.27 7.33 6.29
CA PHE A 45 -4.12 7.87 7.01
C PHE A 45 -4.53 8.55 8.31
N SER A 46 -5.71 9.16 8.37
CA SER A 46 -6.24 9.72 9.63
C SER A 46 -6.56 8.66 10.70
N LYS A 47 -6.74 7.40 10.29
CA LYS A 47 -7.17 6.29 11.17
C LYS A 47 -6.01 5.38 11.61
N VAL A 48 -4.84 5.48 10.97
CA VAL A 48 -3.70 4.58 11.17
C VAL A 48 -2.37 5.35 11.22
N ASP A 49 -1.36 4.78 11.88
CA ASP A 49 -0.04 5.42 12.05
C ASP A 49 0.88 5.19 10.85
N GLU A 50 0.65 4.11 10.10
CA GLU A 50 1.45 3.69 8.95
C GLU A 50 0.56 3.12 7.85
N ILE A 51 0.81 3.48 6.60
CA ILE A 51 0.09 2.97 5.43
C ILE A 51 1.04 2.33 4.44
N HIS A 52 0.69 1.12 4.01
CA HIS A 52 1.31 0.47 2.87
C HIS A 52 0.35 0.46 1.68
N ILE A 53 0.73 1.18 0.65
CA ILE A 53 0.02 1.18 -0.63
C ILE A 53 0.65 0.12 -1.51
N ILE A 54 -0.14 -0.85 -1.93
CA ILE A 54 0.27 -1.93 -2.81
C ILE A 54 -0.30 -1.66 -4.18
N VAL A 55 0.60 -1.37 -5.12
CA VAL A 55 0.28 -1.20 -6.53
C VAL A 55 0.32 -2.56 -7.19
N CYS A 56 -0.84 -3.06 -7.59
CA CYS A 56 -0.94 -4.31 -8.34
C CYS A 56 -0.78 -4.06 -9.84
N SER A 57 0.00 -4.89 -10.53
CA SER A 57 0.09 -4.90 -11.99
C SER A 57 -0.16 -6.29 -12.55
N ASP A 58 -0.85 -6.34 -13.68
CA ASP A 58 -1.10 -7.56 -14.45
C ASP A 58 -0.88 -7.22 -15.92
N THR A 59 0.18 -7.78 -16.48
CA THR A 59 0.71 -7.43 -17.79
C THR A 59 -0.30 -7.66 -18.91
N GLU A 60 -1.01 -8.80 -18.91
CA GLU A 60 -1.97 -9.13 -19.97
C GLU A 60 -3.20 -8.22 -19.92
N ARG A 61 -3.72 -7.97 -18.72
CA ARG A 61 -4.91 -7.13 -18.54
C ARG A 61 -4.58 -5.66 -18.74
N ASP A 62 -3.40 -5.21 -18.33
CA ASP A 62 -2.92 -3.84 -18.51
C ASP A 62 -2.73 -3.55 -20.01
N LEU A 63 -2.20 -4.52 -20.78
CA LEU A 63 -2.14 -4.46 -22.24
C LEU A 63 -3.53 -4.39 -22.88
N LYS A 64 -4.47 -5.27 -22.48
CA LYS A 64 -5.85 -5.24 -23.01
C LYS A 64 -6.54 -3.91 -22.75
N LEU A 65 -6.44 -3.39 -21.53
CA LEU A 65 -7.01 -2.09 -21.16
C LEU A 65 -6.31 -0.94 -21.88
N PHE A 66 -5.01 -1.04 -22.14
CA PHE A 66 -4.30 -0.07 -22.95
C PHE A 66 -4.82 -0.04 -24.38
N TYR A 67 -4.98 -1.20 -25.04
CA TYR A 67 -5.53 -1.28 -26.40
C TYR A 67 -6.98 -0.81 -26.50
N ASP A 68 -7.78 -1.08 -25.47
CA ASP A 68 -9.18 -0.64 -25.40
C ASP A 68 -9.28 0.87 -25.09
N SER A 69 -8.32 1.40 -24.35
CA SER A 69 -8.19 2.85 -24.14
C SER A 69 -7.57 3.53 -25.36
N LYS A 70 -8.12 4.66 -25.81
CA LYS A 70 -7.50 5.47 -26.89
C LYS A 70 -6.25 6.25 -26.40
N MET A 71 -5.45 5.68 -25.49
CA MET A 71 -4.30 6.35 -24.90
C MET A 71 -3.09 6.33 -25.84
N LYS A 72 -2.45 7.49 -25.98
CA LYS A 72 -1.35 7.71 -26.92
C LYS A 72 -0.02 7.08 -26.48
N ARG A 73 0.14 6.79 -25.18
CA ARG A 73 1.34 6.20 -24.60
C ARG A 73 0.97 5.33 -23.41
N MET A 74 1.49 4.10 -23.37
CA MET A 74 1.27 3.19 -22.25
C MET A 74 2.08 3.67 -21.05
N PRO A 75 1.46 4.01 -19.91
CA PRO A 75 2.19 4.27 -18.69
C PRO A 75 2.82 2.98 -18.20
N THR A 76 4.13 2.99 -17.97
CA THR A 76 4.82 1.81 -17.41
C THR A 76 4.45 1.64 -15.94
N VAL A 77 4.67 0.44 -15.39
CA VAL A 77 4.57 0.19 -13.94
C VAL A 77 5.46 1.18 -13.15
N GLN A 78 6.63 1.50 -13.69
CA GLN A 78 7.57 2.45 -13.09
C GLN A 78 7.00 3.88 -13.05
N ASP A 79 6.31 4.31 -14.11
CA ASP A 79 5.65 5.63 -14.14
C ASP A 79 4.57 5.72 -13.07
N ARG A 80 3.76 4.65 -12.89
CA ARG A 80 2.73 4.58 -11.84
C ARG A 80 3.34 4.69 -10.45
N LEU A 81 4.42 3.94 -10.18
CA LEU A 81 5.13 4.00 -8.90
C LEU A 81 5.73 5.39 -8.67
N ARG A 82 6.29 6.01 -9.71
CA ARG A 82 6.85 7.35 -9.65
C ARG A 82 5.79 8.40 -9.32
N TRP A 83 4.60 8.32 -9.93
CA TRP A 83 3.49 9.22 -9.60
C TRP A 83 3.09 9.11 -8.13
N MET A 84 2.95 7.88 -7.63
CA MET A 84 2.64 7.65 -6.21
C MET A 84 3.73 8.21 -5.29
N GLN A 85 5.01 7.96 -5.61
CA GLN A 85 6.13 8.50 -4.83
C GLN A 85 6.21 10.03 -4.86
N GLN A 86 5.75 10.66 -5.95
CA GLN A 86 5.68 12.12 -6.07
C GLN A 86 4.54 12.70 -5.26
N ILE A 87 3.35 12.09 -5.31
CA ILE A 87 2.16 12.52 -4.55
C ILE A 87 2.45 12.43 -3.05
N PHE A 88 3.02 11.31 -2.59
CA PHE A 88 3.29 11.06 -1.17
C PHE A 88 4.70 11.47 -0.73
N LYS A 89 5.36 12.38 -1.46
CA LYS A 89 6.74 12.81 -1.17
C LYS A 89 6.90 13.35 0.26
N TYR A 90 5.89 14.05 0.77
CA TYR A 90 5.93 14.69 2.08
C TYR A 90 5.65 13.71 3.24
N GLN A 91 4.98 12.60 2.96
CA GLN A 91 4.57 11.60 3.95
C GLN A 91 5.37 10.29 3.85
N LYS A 92 6.54 10.32 3.19
CA LYS A 92 7.41 9.13 2.96
C LYS A 92 7.81 8.36 4.21
N ASN A 93 7.75 8.98 5.38
CA ASN A 93 8.13 8.34 6.64
C ASN A 93 7.03 7.41 7.20
N GLN A 94 5.79 7.56 6.71
CA GLN A 94 4.62 6.82 7.18
C GLN A 94 3.87 6.11 6.05
N ILE A 95 4.05 6.56 4.79
CA ILE A 95 3.46 5.95 3.61
C ILE A 95 4.55 5.22 2.83
N PHE A 96 4.38 3.91 2.70
CA PHE A 96 5.24 3.04 1.92
C PHE A 96 4.51 2.53 0.69
N ILE A 97 5.19 2.56 -0.45
CA ILE A 97 4.63 2.11 -1.71
C ILE A 97 5.34 0.82 -2.10
N HIS A 98 4.58 -0.24 -2.28
CA HIS A 98 5.05 -1.54 -2.75
C HIS A 98 4.43 -1.88 -4.09
N HIS A 99 5.11 -2.72 -4.84
CA HIS A 99 4.64 -3.22 -6.12
C HIS A 99 4.36 -4.73 -5.98
N LEU A 100 3.19 -5.16 -6.42
CA LEU A 100 2.77 -6.55 -6.46
C LEU A 100 2.51 -6.96 -7.91
N ILE A 101 3.13 -8.04 -8.34
CA ILE A 101 2.95 -8.60 -9.68
C ILE A 101 1.90 -9.70 -9.58
N GLU A 102 0.80 -9.55 -10.30
CA GLU A 102 -0.32 -10.50 -10.35
C GLU A 102 -0.33 -11.31 -11.66
N ASP A 103 0.79 -11.33 -12.37
CA ASP A 103 0.94 -12.04 -13.65
C ASP A 103 0.65 -13.54 -13.46
N GLY A 104 -0.36 -14.05 -14.16
CA GLY A 104 -0.76 -15.46 -14.12
C GLY A 104 -1.76 -15.82 -13.02
N ILE A 105 -2.26 -14.87 -12.24
CA ILE A 105 -3.35 -15.13 -11.28
C ILE A 105 -4.68 -15.21 -12.04
N PRO A 106 -5.49 -16.28 -11.85
CA PRO A 106 -6.79 -16.38 -12.50
C PRO A 106 -7.65 -15.18 -12.14
N SER A 107 -8.37 -14.65 -13.13
CA SER A 107 -9.28 -13.52 -12.89
C SER A 107 -10.24 -13.83 -11.75
N TYR A 108 -10.56 -12.79 -10.97
CA TYR A 108 -11.65 -12.82 -10.00
C TYR A 108 -12.88 -13.47 -10.65
N PRO A 109 -13.49 -14.50 -10.04
CA PRO A 109 -13.48 -14.82 -8.60
C PRO A 109 -12.52 -15.94 -8.13
N ASN A 110 -11.79 -16.64 -9.00
CA ASN A 110 -11.06 -17.86 -8.60
C ASN A 110 -9.59 -17.64 -8.17
N GLY A 111 -9.07 -16.42 -8.26
CA GLY A 111 -7.66 -16.10 -7.99
C GLY A 111 -7.30 -15.66 -6.57
N TRP A 112 -8.25 -15.57 -5.64
CA TRP A 112 -8.01 -14.98 -4.30
C TRP A 112 -6.94 -15.69 -3.49
N GLN A 113 -6.85 -17.01 -3.61
CA GLN A 113 -5.95 -17.80 -2.80
C GLN A 113 -4.50 -17.58 -3.23
N ALA A 114 -4.23 -17.64 -4.54
CA ALA A 114 -2.93 -17.31 -5.11
C ALA A 114 -2.54 -15.85 -4.84
N TRP A 115 -3.49 -14.92 -4.95
CA TRP A 115 -3.27 -13.52 -4.60
C TRP A 115 -2.89 -13.32 -3.13
N ALA A 116 -3.65 -13.92 -2.22
CA ALA A 116 -3.40 -13.80 -0.78
C ALA A 116 -2.03 -14.40 -0.39
N GLU A 117 -1.58 -15.45 -1.07
CA GLU A 117 -0.23 -16.00 -0.88
C GLU A 117 0.86 -15.01 -1.31
N GLN A 118 0.71 -14.37 -2.46
CA GLN A 118 1.65 -13.33 -2.93
C GLN A 118 1.71 -12.14 -1.96
N VAL A 119 0.57 -11.69 -1.46
CA VAL A 119 0.49 -10.62 -0.45
C VAL A 119 1.19 -11.04 0.86
N LYS A 120 0.95 -12.28 1.33
CA LYS A 120 1.61 -12.81 2.53
C LYS A 120 3.13 -12.91 2.35
N LEU A 121 3.61 -13.31 1.17
CA LEU A 121 5.04 -13.34 0.84
C LEU A 121 5.63 -11.93 0.89
N LEU A 122 4.96 -10.94 0.28
CA LEU A 122 5.38 -9.54 0.32
C LEU A 122 5.45 -9.02 1.76
N PHE A 123 4.44 -9.30 2.59
CA PHE A 123 4.44 -8.92 4.00
C PHE A 123 5.56 -9.59 4.79
N LYS A 124 5.84 -10.86 4.51
CA LYS A 124 6.93 -11.59 5.16
C LYS A 124 8.30 -11.03 4.78
N GLU A 125 8.52 -10.71 3.50
CA GLU A 125 9.76 -10.10 3.01
C GLU A 125 9.99 -8.73 3.65
N LYS A 126 8.94 -7.91 3.70
CA LYS A 126 9.01 -6.56 4.29
C LYS A 126 8.89 -6.54 5.82
N LYS A 127 8.66 -7.71 6.45
CA LYS A 127 8.41 -7.87 7.89
C LYS A 127 7.27 -6.98 8.40
N LEU A 128 6.21 -6.86 7.60
CA LEU A 128 5.06 -6.01 7.88
C LEU A 128 3.92 -6.84 8.47
N TYR A 129 3.30 -6.30 9.51
CA TYR A 129 2.10 -6.87 10.13
C TYR A 129 0.96 -5.85 10.03
N ALA A 130 0.29 -5.87 8.87
CA ALA A 130 -0.89 -5.06 8.65
C ALA A 130 -2.07 -5.57 9.49
N LYS A 131 -2.76 -4.65 10.17
CA LYS A 131 -3.95 -4.96 10.98
C LYS A 131 -5.25 -4.49 10.34
N TYR A 132 -5.16 -3.52 9.42
CA TYR A 132 -6.31 -2.92 8.77
C TYR A 132 -6.13 -2.95 7.24
N CYS A 133 -7.18 -3.30 6.53
CA CYS A 133 -7.26 -3.21 5.07
C CYS A 133 -8.35 -2.19 4.73
N PHE A 134 -8.04 -1.24 3.84
CA PHE A 134 -8.97 -0.22 3.35
C PHE A 134 -9.19 -0.36 1.85
#